data_AF-A1ZDA8-F1
#
_entry.id   AF-A1ZDA8-F1
#
_cell.length_a   1.000
_cell.length_b   1.000
_cell.length_c   1.000
_cell.angle_alpha   90.00
_cell.angle_beta   90.00
_cell.angle_gamma   90.00
#
_symmetry.space_group_name_H-M   'P 1'
#
loop_
_entity.id
_entity.type
_entity.pdbx_description
1 polymer ?
#
loop_
_entity_poly.entity_id
_entity_poly.type
_entity_poly.pdbx_seq_one_letter_code
_entity_poly.pdbx_strand_id
1 'polypeptide(L)'
;MTKYIISYMLLISTFFYGIAQQHDVPPKKLAQQIETLIKAQNYDKAALLLKAYQTQLTKVDGMVLRAQVDSFQYRAKQSNQQIADLLTNYAEEMKPSVKEKLLNLKSKNDAHLSHFQNVSESANETIDKCPFGLSTEKRSWFSRSFSYFINLYQKGV
;
A
#
# COMPACT_ATOMS: atom_id res chain seq x y z
N MET A 1 -26.53 8.48 33.28
CA MET A 1 -25.41 8.26 32.34
C MET A 1 -25.54 7.00 31.47
N THR A 2 -26.61 6.21 31.59
CA THR A 2 -26.75 4.91 30.91
C THR A 2 -27.34 4.97 29.50
N LYS A 3 -28.01 6.07 29.12
CA LYS A 3 -28.67 6.21 27.80
C LYS A 3 -27.70 6.48 26.64
N TYR A 4 -26.52 7.03 26.91
CA TYR A 4 -25.52 7.34 25.87
C TYR A 4 -24.67 6.13 25.46
N ILE A 5 -24.52 5.14 26.35
CA ILE A 5 -23.72 3.93 26.09
C ILE A 5 -24.44 3.01 25.08
N ILE A 6 -25.78 2.96 25.14
CA ILE A 6 -26.60 2.12 24.25
C ILE A 6 -26.60 2.69 22.82
N SER A 7 -26.68 4.01 22.64
CA SER A 7 -26.57 4.64 21.31
C SER A 7 -25.19 4.44 20.67
N TYR A 8 -24.12 4.44 21.47
CA TYR A 8 -22.76 4.21 20.96
C TYR A 8 -22.56 2.75 20.52
N MET A 9 -23.11 1.78 21.25
CA MET A 9 -23.07 0.37 20.85
C MET A 9 -23.93 0.08 19.61
N LEU A 10 -25.07 0.77 19.45
CA LEU A 10 -25.88 0.68 18.23
C LEU A 10 -25.15 1.26 17.01
N LEU A 11 -24.49 2.41 17.14
CA LEU A 11 -23.71 3.01 16.04
C LEU A 11 -22.51 2.14 15.62
N ILE A 12 -21.79 1.56 16.58
CA ILE A 12 -20.71 0.60 16.28
C ILE A 12 -21.28 -0.65 15.62
N SER A 13 -22.40 -1.19 16.11
CA SER A 13 -23.04 -2.35 15.49
C SER A 13 -23.47 -2.08 14.05
N THR A 14 -24.01 -0.90 13.73
CA THR A 14 -24.40 -0.54 12.35
C THR A 14 -23.21 -0.29 11.43
N PHE A 15 -22.09 0.23 11.95
CA PHE A 15 -20.88 0.42 11.16
C PHE A 15 -20.23 -0.92 10.79
N PHE A 16 -20.31 -1.91 11.67
CA PHE A 16 -19.88 -3.29 11.37
C PHE A 16 -20.93 -4.08 10.55
N TYR A 17 -22.23 -3.89 10.79
CA TYR A 17 -23.30 -4.56 10.03
C TYR A 17 -23.41 -4.08 8.57
N GLY A 18 -23.08 -2.81 8.28
CA GLY A 18 -23.02 -2.31 6.91
C GLY A 18 -21.90 -2.92 6.06
N ILE A 19 -20.91 -3.56 6.70
CA ILE A 19 -19.81 -4.29 6.05
C ILE A 19 -20.07 -5.80 6.08
N ALA A 20 -20.91 -6.30 7.01
CA ALA A 20 -21.08 -7.73 7.26
C ALA A 20 -22.21 -8.42 6.46
N GLN A 21 -22.98 -7.73 5.62
CA GLN A 21 -24.11 -8.34 4.90
C GLN A 21 -23.85 -8.68 3.42
N GLN A 22 -22.70 -9.27 3.12
CA GLN A 22 -22.52 -10.01 1.86
C GLN A 22 -22.00 -11.42 2.16
N HIS A 23 -22.91 -12.26 2.67
CA HIS A 23 -22.73 -13.70 2.64
C HIS A 23 -22.79 -14.15 1.15
N ASP A 24 -21.78 -14.93 0.74
CA ASP A 24 -21.61 -15.57 -0.59
C ASP A 24 -21.39 -14.66 -1.82
N VAL A 25 -20.46 -13.71 -1.78
CA VAL A 25 -19.87 -13.21 -3.03
C VAL A 25 -18.86 -14.24 -3.53
N PRO A 26 -19.03 -14.83 -4.73
CA PRO A 26 -18.05 -15.78 -5.26
C PRO A 26 -16.65 -15.16 -5.33
N PRO A 27 -15.57 -15.89 -4.99
CA PRO A 27 -14.21 -15.36 -4.93
C PRO A 27 -13.78 -14.57 -6.18
N LYS A 28 -14.18 -15.06 -7.37
CA LYS A 28 -13.92 -14.37 -8.65
C LYS A 28 -14.59 -13.00 -8.76
N LYS A 29 -15.83 -12.88 -8.28
CA LYS A 29 -16.59 -11.62 -8.32
C LYS A 29 -16.01 -10.61 -7.33
N LEU A 30 -15.57 -11.08 -6.16
CA LEU A 30 -14.85 -10.26 -5.18
C LEU A 30 -13.52 -9.74 -5.75
N ALA A 31 -12.71 -10.61 -6.36
CA ALA A 31 -11.46 -10.20 -7.00
C ALA A 31 -11.69 -9.13 -8.08
N GLN A 32 -12.72 -9.32 -8.93
CA GLN A 32 -13.11 -8.34 -9.94
C GLN A 32 -13.58 -7.00 -9.36
N GLN A 33 -14.29 -7.01 -8.23
CA GLN A 33 -14.69 -5.79 -7.53
C GLN A 33 -13.47 -5.02 -7.02
N ILE A 34 -12.51 -5.73 -6.41
CA ILE A 34 -11.26 -5.12 -5.93
C ILE A 34 -10.46 -4.55 -7.13
N GLU A 35 -10.35 -5.29 -8.23
CA GLU A 35 -9.68 -4.79 -9.44
C GLU A 35 -10.38 -3.56 -10.03
N THR A 36 -11.72 -3.52 -10.01
CA THR A 36 -12.50 -2.35 -10.44
C THR A 36 -12.19 -1.14 -9.57
N LEU A 37 -12.13 -1.31 -8.25
CA LEU A 37 -11.75 -0.25 -7.31
C LEU A 37 -10.32 0.25 -7.57
N ILE A 38 -9.37 -0.65 -7.81
CA ILE A 38 -7.98 -0.31 -8.16
C ILE A 38 -7.93 0.51 -9.46
N LYS A 39 -8.66 0.08 -10.51
CA LYS A 39 -8.74 0.81 -11.79
C LYS A 39 -9.38 2.19 -11.63
N ALA A 40 -10.37 2.31 -10.76
CA ALA A 40 -11.01 3.57 -10.38
C ALA A 40 -10.19 4.41 -9.39
N GLN A 41 -8.96 4.00 -9.06
CA GLN A 41 -8.05 4.66 -8.12
C GLN A 41 -8.61 4.79 -6.69
N ASN A 42 -9.59 3.95 -6.33
CA ASN A 42 -10.18 3.93 -5.00
C ASN A 42 -9.45 2.95 -4.08
N TYR A 43 -8.17 3.25 -3.82
CA TYR A 43 -7.24 2.32 -3.17
C TYR A 43 -7.60 2.03 -1.72
N ASP A 44 -8.15 2.99 -0.98
CA ASP A 44 -8.55 2.78 0.42
C ASP A 44 -9.72 1.80 0.54
N LYS A 45 -10.73 1.94 -0.33
CA LYS A 45 -11.83 0.96 -0.39
C LYS A 45 -11.34 -0.39 -0.89
N ALA A 46 -10.45 -0.43 -1.87
CA ALA A 46 -9.83 -1.67 -2.33
C ALA A 46 -9.09 -2.39 -1.19
N ALA A 47 -8.31 -1.64 -0.39
CA ALA A 47 -7.57 -2.15 0.75
C ALA A 47 -8.50 -2.69 1.86
N LEU A 48 -9.54 -1.93 2.20
CA LEU A 48 -10.55 -2.34 3.19
C LEU A 48 -11.26 -3.63 2.75
N LEU A 49 -11.71 -3.68 1.49
CA LEU A 49 -12.40 -4.84 0.94
C LEU A 49 -11.47 -6.06 0.89
N LEU A 50 -10.24 -5.88 0.40
CA LEU A 50 -9.23 -6.94 0.38
C LEU A 50 -8.92 -7.47 1.79
N LYS A 51 -8.87 -6.60 2.81
CA LYS A 51 -8.63 -7.00 4.19
C LYS A 51 -9.82 -7.76 4.78
N ALA A 52 -11.04 -7.28 4.54
CA ALA A 52 -12.26 -7.89 5.07
C ALA A 52 -12.51 -9.29 4.52
N TYR A 53 -12.15 -9.54 3.25
CA TYR A 53 -12.48 -10.77 2.55
C TYR A 53 -11.25 -11.57 2.09
N GLN A 54 -10.09 -11.32 2.69
CA GLN A 54 -8.83 -11.98 2.32
C GLN A 54 -8.93 -13.51 2.35
N THR A 55 -9.66 -14.07 3.32
CA THR A 55 -9.82 -15.52 3.50
C THR A 55 -10.69 -16.19 2.44
N GLN A 56 -11.46 -15.40 1.67
CA GLN A 56 -12.33 -15.90 0.61
C GLN A 56 -11.62 -15.92 -0.75
N LEU A 57 -10.49 -15.21 -0.88
CA LEU A 57 -9.69 -15.20 -2.11
C LEU A 57 -8.77 -16.41 -2.16
N THR A 58 -8.39 -16.84 -3.37
CA THR A 58 -7.26 -17.76 -3.50
C THR A 58 -6.00 -17.06 -2.98
N LYS A 59 -5.04 -17.84 -2.49
CA LYS A 59 -3.78 -17.29 -1.96
C LYS A 59 -3.10 -16.39 -3.00
N VAL A 60 -3.00 -16.87 -4.24
CA VAL A 60 -2.37 -16.14 -5.35
C VAL A 60 -3.14 -14.88 -5.69
N ASP A 61 -4.48 -14.94 -5.86
CA ASP A 61 -5.28 -13.74 -6.17
C ASP A 61 -5.18 -12.69 -5.05
N GLY A 62 -5.25 -13.12 -3.80
CA GLY A 62 -5.10 -12.24 -2.63
C GLY A 62 -3.74 -11.55 -2.60
N MET A 63 -2.67 -12.27 -2.88
CA MET A 63 -1.32 -11.71 -2.97
C MET A 63 -1.15 -10.75 -4.16
N VAL A 64 -1.68 -11.10 -5.34
CA VAL A 64 -1.65 -10.25 -6.54
C VAL A 64 -2.40 -8.94 -6.32
N LEU A 65 -3.57 -8.99 -5.68
CA LEU A 65 -4.35 -7.81 -5.34
C LEU A 65 -3.66 -6.98 -4.26
N ARG A 66 -3.03 -7.63 -3.27
CA ARG A 66 -2.28 -6.91 -2.23
C ARG A 66 -1.07 -6.18 -2.79
N ALA A 67 -0.31 -6.82 -3.69
CA ALA A 67 0.84 -6.18 -4.32
C ALA A 67 0.43 -4.92 -5.09
N GLN A 68 -0.72 -4.94 -5.77
CA GLN A 68 -1.28 -3.77 -6.44
C GLN A 68 -1.68 -2.68 -5.44
N VAL A 69 -2.47 -3.02 -4.42
CA VAL A 69 -2.91 -2.06 -3.40
C VAL A 69 -1.71 -1.41 -2.69
N ASP A 70 -0.73 -2.20 -2.27
CA ASP A 70 0.47 -1.70 -1.60
C ASP A 70 1.27 -0.75 -2.51
N SER A 71 1.40 -1.06 -3.81
CA SER A 71 2.07 -0.16 -4.77
C SER A 71 1.42 1.23 -4.79
N PHE A 72 0.08 1.28 -4.85
CA PHE A 72 -0.67 2.53 -4.95
C PHE A 72 -0.85 3.26 -3.60
N GLN A 73 -0.69 2.58 -2.47
CA GLN A 73 -0.67 3.19 -1.13
C GLN A 73 0.74 3.59 -0.67
N TYR A 74 1.62 3.92 -1.63
CA TYR A 74 3.01 4.33 -1.40
C TYR A 74 3.90 3.28 -0.70
N ARG A 75 3.45 2.02 -0.63
CA ARG A 75 4.20 0.87 -0.07
C ARG A 75 4.93 0.09 -1.16
N ALA A 76 5.65 0.82 -2.01
CA ALA A 76 6.34 0.26 -3.18
C ALA A 76 7.33 -0.87 -2.82
N LYS A 77 8.02 -0.76 -1.67
CA LYS A 77 8.96 -1.79 -1.20
C LYS A 77 8.24 -3.09 -0.84
N GLN A 78 7.15 -3.01 -0.09
CA GLN A 78 6.33 -4.16 0.32
C GLN A 78 5.68 -4.80 -0.89
N SER A 79 5.16 -3.98 -1.81
CA SER A 79 4.65 -4.44 -3.10
C SER A 79 5.71 -5.24 -3.87
N ASN A 80 6.93 -4.71 -4.00
CA ASN A 80 8.02 -5.42 -4.69
C ASN A 80 8.43 -6.72 -4.00
N GLN A 81 8.41 -6.79 -2.67
CA GLN A 81 8.65 -8.03 -1.93
C GLN A 81 7.59 -9.09 -2.24
N GLN A 82 6.31 -8.69 -2.28
CA GLN A 82 5.22 -9.61 -2.65
C GLN A 82 5.30 -10.04 -4.12
N ILE A 83 5.67 -9.13 -5.03
CA ILE A 83 5.86 -9.47 -6.44
C ILE A 83 7.00 -10.49 -6.60
N ALA A 84 8.11 -10.31 -5.89
CA ALA A 84 9.22 -11.27 -5.91
C ALA A 84 8.76 -12.64 -5.40
N ASP A 85 8.07 -12.69 -4.26
CA ASP A 85 7.52 -13.93 -3.70
C ASP A 85 6.55 -14.64 -4.67
N LEU A 86 5.65 -13.89 -5.30
CA LEU A 86 4.73 -14.39 -6.34
C LEU A 86 5.49 -15.00 -7.52
N LEU A 87 6.49 -14.31 -8.06
CA LEU A 87 7.24 -14.76 -9.23
C LEU A 87 8.21 -15.91 -8.91
N THR A 88 8.65 -16.06 -7.67
CA THR A 88 9.52 -17.18 -7.26
C THR A 88 8.72 -18.42 -6.91
N ASN A 89 7.65 -18.28 -6.12
CA ASN A 89 6.98 -19.42 -5.49
C ASN A 89 5.66 -19.82 -6.15
N TYR A 90 5.03 -18.92 -6.92
CA TYR A 90 3.69 -19.12 -7.49
C TYR A 90 3.62 -18.85 -8.98
N ALA A 91 4.76 -18.81 -9.68
CA ALA A 91 4.80 -18.49 -11.10
C ALA A 91 3.93 -19.45 -11.93
N GLU A 92 3.99 -20.76 -11.69
CA GLU A 92 3.25 -21.75 -12.48
C GLU A 92 1.73 -21.64 -12.30
N GLU A 93 1.27 -21.09 -11.17
CA GLU A 93 -0.16 -20.87 -10.88
C GLU A 93 -0.72 -19.60 -11.54
N MET A 94 0.15 -18.75 -12.09
CA MET A 94 -0.23 -17.47 -12.68
C MET A 94 -0.26 -17.50 -14.20
N LYS A 95 -1.29 -16.88 -14.77
CA LYS A 95 -1.35 -16.62 -16.21
C LYS A 95 -0.20 -15.70 -16.66
N PRO A 96 0.34 -15.85 -17.88
CA PRO A 96 1.38 -14.97 -18.40
C PRO A 96 1.04 -13.47 -18.30
N SER A 97 -0.21 -13.10 -18.57
CA SER A 97 -0.67 -11.71 -18.46
C SER A 97 -0.62 -11.15 -17.04
N VAL A 98 -0.80 -11.99 -16.02
CA VAL A 98 -0.64 -11.58 -14.61
C VAL A 98 0.83 -11.35 -14.30
N LYS A 99 1.72 -12.24 -14.75
CA LYS A 99 3.18 -12.09 -14.59
C LYS A 99 3.67 -10.79 -15.22
N GLU A 100 3.26 -10.51 -16.46
CA GLU A 100 3.59 -9.28 -17.17
C GLU A 100 3.10 -8.04 -16.41
N LYS A 101 1.85 -8.07 -15.91
CA LYS A 101 1.29 -7.00 -15.08
C LYS A 101 2.12 -6.76 -13.82
N LEU A 102 2.55 -7.82 -13.13
CA LEU A 102 3.40 -7.71 -11.93
C LEU A 102 4.80 -7.19 -12.24
N LEU A 103 5.42 -7.59 -13.35
CA LEU A 103 6.71 -7.06 -13.79
C LEU A 103 6.64 -5.58 -14.12
N ASN A 104 5.58 -5.15 -14.82
CA ASN A 104 5.32 -3.75 -15.09
C ASN A 104 5.08 -2.94 -13.80
N LEU A 105 4.35 -3.52 -12.85
CA LEU A 105 4.13 -2.91 -11.54
C LEU A 105 5.45 -2.77 -10.76
N LYS A 106 6.30 -3.81 -10.75
CA LYS A 106 7.61 -3.79 -10.13
C LYS A 106 8.50 -2.69 -10.74
N SER A 107 8.53 -2.58 -12.07
CA SER A 107 9.29 -1.55 -12.77
C SER A 107 8.85 -0.13 -12.36
N LYS A 108 7.53 0.11 -12.27
CA LYS A 108 6.98 1.39 -11.78
C LYS A 108 7.38 1.67 -10.32
N ASN A 109 7.31 0.65 -9.46
CA ASN A 109 7.73 0.77 -8.06
C ASN A 109 9.23 1.10 -7.96
N ASP A 110 10.08 0.44 -8.74
CA ASP A 110 11.53 0.68 -8.75
C ASP A 110 11.83 2.13 -9.21
N ALA A 111 11.16 2.62 -10.24
CA ALA A 111 11.28 4.01 -10.69
C ALA A 111 10.87 5.01 -9.60
N HIS A 112 9.77 4.73 -8.88
CA HIS A 112 9.30 5.58 -7.78
C HIS A 112 10.27 5.56 -6.58
N LEU A 113 10.84 4.40 -6.25
CA LEU A 113 11.86 4.29 -5.21
C LEU A 113 13.13 5.05 -5.57
N SER A 114 13.60 4.95 -6.83
CA SER A 114 14.74 5.72 -7.33
C SER A 114 14.47 7.22 -7.31
N HIS A 115 13.26 7.66 -7.69
CA HIS A 115 12.90 9.07 -7.60
C HIS A 115 13.04 9.62 -6.16
N PHE A 116 12.59 8.87 -5.16
CA PHE A 116 12.75 9.27 -3.76
C PHE A 116 14.21 9.32 -3.30
N GLN A 117 15.06 8.41 -3.79
CA GLN A 117 16.49 8.46 -3.52
C GLN A 117 17.09 9.76 -4.06
N ASN A 118 16.79 10.09 -5.32
CA ASN A 118 17.27 11.31 -5.96
C ASN A 118 16.79 12.57 -5.22
N VAL A 119 15.54 12.59 -4.76
CA VAL A 119 15.00 13.70 -3.95
C VAL A 119 15.75 13.82 -2.62
N SER A 120 16.06 12.69 -1.96
CA SER A 120 16.86 12.68 -0.73
C SER A 120 18.28 13.16 -0.94
N GLU A 121 18.93 12.77 -2.03
CA GLU A 121 20.28 13.22 -2.37
C GLU A 121 20.29 14.72 -2.67
N SER A 122 19.34 15.21 -3.49
CA SER A 122 19.22 16.64 -3.81
C SER A 122 18.94 17.51 -2.58
N ALA A 123 18.11 17.03 -1.65
CA ALA A 123 17.87 17.70 -0.38
C ALA A 123 19.16 17.81 0.45
N ASN A 124 19.94 16.74 0.54
CA ASN A 124 21.22 16.74 1.24
C ASN A 124 22.23 17.69 0.58
N GLU A 125 22.36 17.67 -0.75
CA GLU A 125 23.24 18.60 -1.47
C GLU A 125 22.87 20.08 -1.23
N THR A 126 21.57 20.38 -1.20
CA THR A 126 21.09 21.75 -0.98
C THR A 126 21.46 22.25 0.41
N ILE A 127 21.40 21.38 1.42
CA ILE A 127 21.83 21.69 2.79
C ILE A 127 23.34 21.95 2.83
N ASP A 128 24.13 21.10 2.16
CA ASP A 128 25.59 21.23 2.13
C ASP A 128 26.02 22.53 1.45
N LYS A 129 25.28 22.97 0.44
CA LYS A 129 25.50 24.22 -0.30
C LYS A 129 24.82 25.45 0.33
N CYS A 130 24.14 25.31 1.47
CA CYS A 130 23.37 26.40 2.07
C CYS A 130 24.29 27.55 2.56
N PRO A 131 24.16 28.77 2.01
CA PRO A 131 25.08 29.88 2.27
C PRO A 131 24.99 30.44 3.69
N PHE A 132 23.91 30.14 4.42
CA PHE A 132 23.66 30.62 5.78
C PHE A 132 24.27 29.73 6.88
N GLY A 133 25.13 28.76 6.52
CA GLY A 133 25.94 28.01 7.48
C GLY A 133 25.12 27.29 8.55
N LEU A 134 24.41 26.23 8.18
CA LEU A 134 23.81 25.36 9.18
C LEU A 134 24.91 24.66 10.00
N SER A 135 24.84 24.77 11.33
CA SER A 135 25.69 23.98 12.24
C SER A 135 25.62 22.48 11.89
N THR A 136 26.70 21.73 12.10
CA THR A 136 26.77 20.29 11.84
C THR A 136 25.62 19.51 12.48
N GLU A 137 25.21 19.87 13.70
CA GLU A 137 24.06 19.25 14.37
C GLU A 137 22.74 19.47 13.62
N LYS A 138 22.44 20.71 13.21
CA LYS A 138 21.23 21.02 12.42
C LYS A 138 21.22 20.29 11.07
N ARG A 139 22.37 20.16 10.40
CA ARG A 139 22.49 19.39 9.15
C ARG A 139 22.22 17.91 9.38
N SER A 140 22.84 17.32 10.41
CA SER A 140 22.62 15.91 10.74
C SER A 140 21.18 15.64 11.14
N TRP A 141 20.57 16.53 11.93
CA TRP A 141 19.18 16.43 12.32
C TRP A 141 18.24 16.50 11.11
N PHE A 142 18.45 17.45 10.19
CA PHE A 142 17.61 17.55 8.99
C PHE A 142 17.75 16.29 8.13
N SER A 143 18.98 15.86 7.83
CA SER A 143 19.21 14.69 6.98
C SER A 143 18.53 13.43 7.55
N ARG A 144 18.68 13.20 8.87
CA ARG A 144 18.00 12.09 9.57
C ARG A 144 16.49 12.23 9.54
N SER A 145 15.95 13.43 9.80
CA SER A 145 14.51 13.68 9.83
C SER A 145 13.88 13.54 8.45
N PHE A 146 14.58 13.98 7.41
CA PHE A 146 14.15 13.86 6.02
C PHE A 146 14.18 12.40 5.57
N SER A 147 15.26 11.67 5.82
CA SER A 147 15.32 10.23 5.54
C SER A 147 14.25 9.45 6.32
N TYR A 148 13.97 9.84 7.57
CA TYR A 148 12.90 9.25 8.37
C TYR A 148 11.53 9.53 7.74
N PHE A 149 11.25 10.78 7.32
CA PHE A 149 10.02 11.15 6.64
C PHE A 149 9.80 10.36 5.34
N ILE A 150 10.83 10.27 4.50
CA ILE A 150 10.78 9.46 3.26
C ILE A 150 10.51 7.99 3.58
N ASN A 151 11.11 7.45 4.65
CA ASN A 151 10.88 6.07 5.08
C ASN A 151 9.45 5.83 5.58
N LEU A 152 8.88 6.77 6.34
CA LEU A 152 7.47 6.71 6.75
C LEU A 152 6.54 6.77 5.53
N TYR A 153 6.81 7.68 4.61
CA TYR A 153 6.05 7.82 3.37
C TYR A 153 6.08 6.53 2.53
N GLN A 154 7.27 5.91 2.38
CA GLN A 154 7.44 4.62 1.70
C GLN A 154 6.82 3.44 2.44
N LYS A 155 6.49 3.59 3.74
CA LYS A 155 5.77 2.59 4.53
C LYS A 155 4.26 2.85 4.57
N GLY A 156 3.79 3.97 4.03
CA GLY A 156 2.39 4.40 4.12
C GLY A 156 1.93 4.49 5.58
N VAL A 157 2.73 5.18 6.41
CA VAL A 157 2.47 5.55 7.82
C VAL A 157 2.38 7.06 7.89
#